data_AF-A0A1H9XVW5-F1
#
_entry.id   AF-A0A1H9XVW5-F1
#
_cell.length_a   1.000
_cell.length_b   1.000
_cell.length_c   1.000
_cell.angle_alpha   90.00
_cell.angle_beta   90.00
_cell.angle_gamma   90.00
#
_symmetry.space_group_name_H-M   'P 1'
#
loop_
_entity.id
_entity.type
_entity.pdbx_description
1 polymer ?
#
loop_
_entity_poly.entity_id
_entity_poly.type
_entity_poly.pdbx_seq_one_letter_code
_entity_poly.pdbx_strand_id
1 'polypeptide(L)'
;MVVPALLASVGLAVRPVPSGRLVLAVRASEIVLAGTAISAGERQEVVDAVRALTAAHRITDVITPDAGERMPVTPAAAASLLAVVLEHGVTDFTGVVHKGHVTASARVADPERAGSLSDALRSAAPGLRVDEDFTTTG
;
A
#
# COMPACT_ATOMS: atom_id res chain seq x y z
N MET A 1 -5.64 56.79 -25.79
CA MET A 1 -6.64 55.83 -25.26
C MET A 1 -5.90 54.58 -24.85
N VAL A 2 -6.00 54.16 -23.59
CA VAL A 2 -5.36 52.93 -23.08
C VAL A 2 -6.50 51.99 -22.67
N VAL A 3 -6.55 50.81 -23.28
CA VAL A 3 -7.49 49.74 -22.91
C VAL A 3 -6.82 48.91 -21.81
N PRO A 4 -7.40 48.75 -20.61
CA PRO A 4 -6.90 47.78 -19.66
C PRO A 4 -7.46 46.41 -20.02
N ALA A 5 -6.59 45.49 -20.45
CA ALA A 5 -6.93 44.08 -20.57
C ALA A 5 -7.01 43.46 -19.17
N LEU A 6 -8.24 43.15 -18.73
CA LEU A 6 -8.51 42.42 -17.51
C LEU A 6 -8.14 40.94 -17.74
N LEU A 7 -7.00 40.49 -17.22
CA LEU A 7 -6.64 39.07 -17.18
C LEU A 7 -7.45 38.41 -16.05
N ALA A 8 -8.51 37.69 -16.43
CA ALA A 8 -9.26 36.84 -15.52
C ALA A 8 -8.48 35.55 -15.26
N SER A 9 -7.81 35.46 -14.10
CA SER A 9 -7.17 34.24 -13.61
C SER A 9 -8.26 33.24 -13.19
N VAL A 10 -8.56 32.26 -14.05
CA VAL A 10 -9.41 31.13 -13.68
C VAL A 10 -8.62 30.22 -12.76
N GLY A 11 -8.77 30.41 -11.45
CA GLY A 11 -8.29 29.47 -10.45
C GLY A 11 -9.10 28.18 -10.54
N LEU A 12 -8.57 27.16 -11.22
CA LEU A 12 -9.09 25.80 -11.12
C LEU A 12 -8.93 25.33 -9.67
N ALA A 13 -10.03 25.34 -8.92
CA ALA A 13 -10.09 24.70 -7.62
C ALA A 13 -9.97 23.19 -7.82
N VAL A 14 -8.75 22.66 -7.79
CA VAL A 14 -8.49 21.22 -7.80
C VAL A 14 -8.98 20.66 -6.47
N ARG A 15 -10.14 19.99 -6.47
CA ARG A 15 -10.58 19.23 -5.30
C ARG A 15 -9.62 18.06 -5.06
N PRO A 16 -9.04 17.90 -3.87
CA PRO A 16 -8.21 16.75 -3.57
C PRO A 16 -9.05 15.47 -3.66
N VAL A 17 -8.54 14.48 -4.38
CA VAL A 17 -9.17 13.16 -4.46
C VAL A 17 -8.96 12.45 -3.12
N PRO A 18 -10.02 11.86 -2.52
CA PRO A 18 -9.86 11.11 -1.28
C PRO A 18 -8.90 9.93 -1.46
N SER A 19 -8.13 9.65 -0.41
CA SER A 19 -7.28 8.46 -0.35
C SER A 19 -8.11 7.27 0.12
N GLY A 20 -8.04 6.16 -0.63
CA GLY A 20 -8.78 4.94 -0.36
C GLY A 20 -8.13 4.05 0.68
N ARG A 21 -8.33 2.74 0.51
CA ARG A 21 -7.76 1.70 1.35
C ARG A 21 -7.10 0.64 0.47
N LEU A 22 -5.95 0.14 0.93
CA LEU A 22 -5.28 -1.01 0.33
C LEU A 22 -5.02 -2.05 1.41
N VAL A 23 -5.38 -3.29 1.15
CA VAL A 23 -5.09 -4.46 1.97
C VAL A 23 -4.07 -5.31 1.22
N LEU A 24 -2.97 -5.61 1.91
CA LEU A 24 -1.89 -6.48 1.46
C LEU A 24 -1.91 -7.70 2.36
N ALA A 25 -2.24 -8.88 1.82
CA ALA A 25 -2.23 -10.11 2.60
C ALA A 25 -1.31 -11.15 1.98
N VAL A 26 -0.54 -11.82 2.84
CA VAL A 26 0.25 -13.00 2.47
C VAL A 26 -0.35 -14.20 3.19
N ARG A 27 -0.65 -15.26 2.44
CA ARG A 27 -1.20 -16.53 2.91
C ARG A 27 -0.44 -17.67 2.26
N ALA A 28 0.56 -18.18 2.96
CA ALA A 28 1.50 -19.18 2.46
C ALA A 28 2.11 -18.75 1.10
N SER A 29 1.65 -19.32 -0.01
CA SER A 29 2.14 -19.03 -1.37
C SER A 29 1.22 -18.08 -2.16
N GLU A 30 0.23 -17.46 -1.51
CA GLU A 30 -0.68 -16.50 -2.13
C GLU A 30 -0.48 -15.10 -1.56
N ILE A 31 -0.47 -14.11 -2.47
CA ILE A 31 -0.56 -12.69 -2.15
C ILE A 31 -1.92 -12.19 -2.61
N VAL A 32 -2.70 -11.61 -1.70
CA VAL A 32 -3.99 -10.99 -1.99
C VAL A 32 -3.86 -9.48 -1.88
N LEU A 33 -4.28 -8.79 -2.94
CA LEU A 33 -4.36 -7.34 -3.01
C LEU A 33 -5.84 -6.96 -3.07
N ALA A 34 -6.33 -6.19 -2.10
CA ALA A 34 -7.73 -5.74 -2.10
C ALA A 34 -7.81 -4.26 -1.76
N GLY A 35 -8.71 -3.52 -2.40
CA GLY A 35 -8.80 -2.08 -2.18
C GLY A 35 -9.57 -1.33 -3.25
N THR A 36 -9.36 -0.02 -3.29
CA THR A 36 -10.02 0.91 -4.22
C THR A 36 -8.99 1.76 -4.95
N ALA A 37 -9.03 1.75 -6.28
CA ALA A 37 -8.15 2.56 -7.13
C ALA A 37 -8.95 3.57 -7.94
N ILE A 38 -8.30 4.68 -8.33
CA ILE A 38 -8.96 5.76 -9.06
C ILE A 38 -9.19 5.37 -10.52
N SER A 39 -8.41 4.40 -11.02
CA SER A 39 -8.48 3.91 -12.39
C SER A 39 -7.94 2.49 -12.49
N ALA A 40 -8.27 1.82 -13.60
CA ALA A 40 -7.68 0.52 -13.95
C ALA A 40 -6.16 0.58 -14.13
N GLY A 41 -5.59 1.72 -14.54
CA GLY A 41 -4.15 1.93 -14.69
C GLY A 41 -3.42 1.91 -13.35
N GLU A 42 -3.92 2.70 -12.37
CA GLU A 42 -3.35 2.73 -11.02
C GLU A 42 -3.41 1.35 -10.35
N ARG A 43 -4.50 0.61 -10.54
CA ARG A 43 -4.61 -0.80 -10.12
C ARG A 43 -3.52 -1.66 -10.76
N GLN A 44 -3.37 -1.58 -12.09
CA GLN A 44 -2.43 -2.43 -12.83
C GLN A 44 -0.99 -2.16 -12.41
N GLU A 45 -0.62 -0.89 -12.18
CA GLU A 45 0.71 -0.52 -11.69
C GLU A 45 1.04 -1.18 -10.35
N VAL A 46 0.09 -1.24 -9.41
CA VAL A 46 0.27 -1.95 -8.13
C VAL A 46 0.44 -3.45 -8.36
N VAL A 47 -0.42 -4.07 -9.17
CA VAL A 47 -0.34 -5.51 -9.47
C VAL A 47 0.98 -5.86 -10.14
N ASP A 48 1.46 -5.05 -11.08
CA ASP A 48 2.72 -5.26 -11.79
C ASP A 48 3.92 -5.08 -10.87
N ALA A 49 3.91 -4.09 -9.99
CA ALA A 49 4.95 -3.89 -8.99
C ALA A 49 5.07 -5.11 -8.05
N VAL A 50 3.95 -5.66 -7.61
CA VAL A 50 3.93 -6.88 -6.77
C VAL A 50 4.34 -8.12 -7.57
N ARG A 51 3.95 -8.21 -8.84
CA ARG A 51 4.36 -9.32 -9.72
C ARG A 51 5.85 -9.31 -10.02
N ALA A 52 6.47 -8.14 -10.09
CA ALA A 52 7.91 -8.01 -10.25
C ALA A 52 8.70 -8.51 -9.02
N LEU A 53 8.08 -8.54 -7.83
CA LEU A 53 8.72 -8.99 -6.59
C LEU A 53 8.92 -10.50 -6.54
N THR A 54 7.99 -11.28 -7.08
CA THR A 54 8.01 -12.74 -6.93
C THR A 54 7.29 -13.47 -8.05
N ALA A 55 7.96 -14.50 -8.59
CA ALA A 55 7.34 -15.48 -9.48
C ALA A 55 6.81 -16.71 -8.74
N ALA A 56 7.10 -16.84 -7.43
CA ALA A 56 6.75 -18.00 -6.63
C ALA A 56 5.33 -17.91 -6.02
N HIS A 57 4.81 -16.69 -5.84
CA HIS A 57 3.51 -16.48 -5.23
C HIS A 57 2.43 -16.26 -6.28
N ARG A 58 1.27 -16.87 -6.06
CA ARG A 58 0.05 -16.55 -6.82
C ARG A 58 -0.46 -15.19 -6.35
N ILE A 59 -0.77 -14.30 -7.29
CA ILE A 59 -1.34 -12.97 -6.97
C ILE A 59 -2.84 -12.99 -7.26
N THR A 60 -3.63 -12.68 -6.24
CA THR A 60 -5.08 -12.47 -6.35
C THR A 60 -5.38 -10.97 -6.22
N ASP A 61 -5.84 -10.37 -7.31
CA ASP A 61 -6.26 -8.97 -7.38
C ASP A 61 -7.77 -8.86 -7.15
N VAL A 62 -8.16 -8.15 -6.09
CA VAL A 62 -9.54 -7.79 -5.71
C VAL A 62 -9.65 -6.27 -5.54
N ILE A 63 -8.77 -5.50 -6.18
CA ILE A 63 -8.84 -4.04 -6.19
C ILE A 63 -9.95 -3.60 -7.15
N THR A 64 -10.86 -2.79 -6.65
CA THR A 64 -11.95 -2.20 -7.45
C THR A 64 -11.43 -0.93 -8.14
N PRO A 65 -11.31 -0.90 -9.47
CA PRO A 65 -10.95 0.31 -10.21
C PRO A 65 -12.11 1.30 -10.26
N ASP A 66 -11.81 2.55 -10.65
CA ASP A 66 -12.80 3.61 -10.88
C ASP A 66 -13.68 3.94 -9.66
N ALA A 67 -13.13 3.74 -8.46
CA ALA A 67 -13.83 3.93 -7.18
C ALA A 67 -13.90 5.40 -6.73
N GLY A 68 -13.31 6.33 -7.48
CA GLY A 68 -13.23 7.75 -7.12
C GLY A 68 -12.25 8.07 -5.98
N GLU A 69 -11.48 7.08 -5.53
CA GLU A 69 -10.46 7.17 -4.48
C GLU A 69 -9.08 6.84 -5.07
N ARG A 70 -8.03 7.55 -4.68
CA ARG A 70 -6.65 7.18 -5.05
C ARG A 70 -6.09 6.11 -4.14
N MET A 71 -5.13 5.35 -4.67
CA MET A 71 -4.33 4.47 -3.81
C MET A 71 -3.72 5.23 -2.63
N PRO A 72 -3.72 4.66 -1.43
CA PRO A 72 -3.14 5.31 -0.25
C PRO A 72 -1.60 5.32 -0.26
N VAL A 73 -0.98 4.55 -1.16
CA VAL A 73 0.47 4.45 -1.33
C VAL A 73 0.85 4.32 -2.80
N THR A 74 2.11 4.59 -3.11
CA THR A 74 2.65 4.32 -4.45
C THR A 74 2.78 2.81 -4.70
N PRO A 75 2.77 2.36 -5.97
CA PRO A 75 3.03 0.96 -6.31
C PRO A 75 4.34 0.42 -5.73
N ALA A 76 5.39 1.24 -5.76
CA ALA A 76 6.70 0.90 -5.19
C ALA A 76 6.62 0.69 -3.67
N ALA A 77 5.91 1.53 -2.93
CA ALA A 77 5.76 1.36 -1.49
C ALA A 77 4.94 0.10 -1.15
N ALA A 78 3.90 -0.23 -1.92
CA ALA A 78 3.15 -1.48 -1.76
C ALA A 78 4.05 -2.71 -1.98
N ALA A 79 4.90 -2.68 -3.03
CA ALA A 79 5.85 -3.74 -3.30
C ALA A 79 6.94 -3.84 -2.20
N SER A 80 7.48 -2.72 -1.72
CA SER A 80 8.48 -2.71 -0.64
C SER A 80 7.94 -3.29 0.67
N LEU A 81 6.69 -2.97 1.03
CA LEU A 81 6.04 -3.56 2.21
C LEU A 81 5.94 -5.08 2.09
N LEU A 82 5.52 -5.59 0.92
CA LEU A 82 5.46 -7.03 0.67
C LEU A 82 6.86 -7.67 0.60
N ALA A 83 7.85 -6.98 0.06
CA ALA A 83 9.23 -7.47 -0.02
C ALA A 83 9.76 -7.80 1.37
N VAL A 84 9.62 -6.86 2.31
CA VAL A 84 10.00 -7.06 3.71
C VAL A 84 9.30 -8.28 4.32
N VAL A 85 7.98 -8.40 4.12
CA VAL A 85 7.21 -9.54 4.67
C VAL A 85 7.72 -10.88 4.15
N LEU A 86 8.01 -10.95 2.84
CA LEU A 86 8.52 -12.16 2.20
C LEU A 86 9.97 -12.48 2.61
N GLU A 87 10.84 -11.48 2.70
CA GLU A 87 12.24 -11.61 3.13
C GLU A 87 12.36 -12.11 4.57
N HIS A 88 11.43 -11.69 5.44
CA HIS A 88 11.31 -12.19 6.82
C HIS A 88 10.64 -13.56 6.94
N GLY A 89 10.22 -14.16 5.81
CA GLY A 89 9.62 -15.50 5.77
C GLY A 89 8.26 -15.58 6.46
N VAL A 90 7.53 -14.46 6.54
CA VAL A 90 6.21 -14.42 7.18
C VAL A 90 5.17 -15.00 6.23
N THR A 91 4.59 -16.14 6.61
CA THR A 91 3.60 -16.85 5.78
C THR A 91 2.17 -16.44 6.04
N ASP A 92 1.89 -15.73 7.14
CA ASP A 92 0.57 -15.20 7.47
C ASP A 92 0.69 -13.75 7.92
N PHE A 93 0.40 -12.84 6.98
CA PHE A 93 0.51 -11.40 7.16
C PHE A 93 -0.72 -10.70 6.60
N THR A 94 -1.18 -9.67 7.29
CA THR A 94 -2.21 -8.74 6.81
C THR A 94 -1.77 -7.31 7.13
N GLY A 95 -1.55 -6.50 6.10
CA GLY A 95 -1.29 -5.08 6.20
C GLY A 95 -2.47 -4.30 5.64
N VAL A 96 -3.03 -3.37 6.42
CA VAL A 96 -4.08 -2.46 5.97
C VAL A 96 -3.51 -1.05 5.90
N VAL A 97 -3.43 -0.50 4.70
CA VAL A 97 -2.95 0.85 4.43
C VAL A 97 -4.12 1.79 4.26
N HIS A 98 -4.18 2.83 5.10
CA HIS A 98 -5.23 3.84 5.05
C HIS A 98 -4.79 5.12 5.75
N LYS A 99 -5.09 6.30 5.18
CA LYS A 99 -4.84 7.62 5.80
C LYS A 99 -3.40 7.84 6.31
N GLY A 100 -2.40 7.31 5.61
CA GLY A 100 -0.99 7.44 6.03
C GLY A 100 -0.57 6.49 7.17
N HIS A 101 -1.42 5.52 7.50
CA HIS A 101 -1.12 4.46 8.46
C HIS A 101 -1.06 3.11 7.75
N VAL A 102 -0.25 2.21 8.28
CA VAL A 102 -0.25 0.77 7.99
C VAL A 102 -0.53 0.04 9.29
N THR A 103 -1.70 -0.58 9.39
CA THR A 103 -1.99 -1.53 10.46
C THR A 103 -1.50 -2.91 10.01
N ALA A 104 -0.48 -3.43 10.67
CA ALA A 104 0.18 -4.69 10.31
C ALA A 104 -0.11 -5.77 11.36
N SER A 105 -0.71 -6.87 10.92
CA SER A 105 -0.92 -8.07 11.74
C SER A 105 -0.17 -9.23 11.11
N ALA A 106 0.55 -9.98 11.92
CA ALA A 106 1.37 -11.09 11.45
C ALA A 106 1.51 -12.16 12.53
N ARG A 107 1.65 -13.41 12.08
CA ARG A 107 2.12 -14.49 12.95
C ARG A 107 3.63 -14.61 12.82
N VAL A 108 4.33 -14.38 13.93
CA VAL A 108 5.80 -14.42 13.99
C VAL A 108 6.25 -15.48 14.99
N ALA A 109 7.42 -16.08 14.76
CA ALA A 109 7.89 -17.19 15.58
C ALA A 109 8.25 -16.74 17.01
N ASP A 110 8.87 -15.57 17.14
CA ASP A 110 9.42 -15.06 18.39
C ASP A 110 9.40 -13.50 18.43
N PRO A 111 9.57 -12.89 19.62
CA PRO A 111 9.54 -11.44 19.77
C PRO A 111 10.68 -10.69 19.08
N GLU A 112 11.87 -11.30 18.93
CA GLU A 112 13.01 -10.64 18.27
C GLU A 112 12.73 -10.44 16.79
N ARG A 113 12.15 -11.45 16.13
CA ARG A 113 11.67 -11.34 14.75
C ARG A 113 10.53 -10.34 14.60
N ALA A 114 9.66 -10.23 15.60
CA ALA A 114 8.60 -9.23 15.63
C ALA A 114 9.17 -7.80 15.56
N GLY A 115 10.18 -7.51 16.40
CA GLY A 115 10.87 -6.22 16.41
C GLY A 115 11.62 -5.94 15.11
N SER A 116 12.33 -6.94 14.58
CA SER A 116 13.06 -6.78 13.31
C SER A 116 12.12 -6.54 12.12
N LEU A 117 10.99 -7.25 12.05
CA LEU A 117 9.96 -7.04 11.03
C LEU A 117 9.35 -5.64 11.15
N SER A 118 9.07 -5.20 12.37
CA SER A 118 8.52 -3.87 12.67
C SER A 118 9.42 -2.75 12.13
N ASP A 119 10.72 -2.81 12.42
CA ASP A 119 11.68 -1.82 11.94
C ASP A 119 11.84 -1.85 10.41
N ALA A 120 11.84 -3.05 9.83
CA ALA A 120 11.90 -3.21 8.39
C ALA A 120 10.66 -2.63 7.68
N LEU A 121 9.45 -2.81 8.23
CA LEU A 121 8.21 -2.22 7.69
C LEU A 121 8.24 -0.69 7.74
N ARG A 122 8.73 -0.10 8.85
CA ARG A 122 8.92 1.35 8.97
C ARG A 122 9.92 1.88 7.94
N SER A 123 10.98 1.13 7.68
CA SER A 123 11.99 1.47 6.68
C SER A 123 11.46 1.37 5.25
N ALA A 124 10.64 0.36 4.94
CA ALA A 124 10.05 0.14 3.63
C ALA A 124 9.04 1.22 3.22
N ALA A 125 8.40 1.89 4.20
CA ALA A 125 7.44 2.95 3.97
C ALA A 125 7.63 4.11 4.96
N PRO A 126 8.68 4.95 4.79
CA PRO A 126 9.04 6.01 5.73
C PRO A 126 7.98 7.12 5.85
N GLY A 127 7.07 7.21 4.88
CA GLY A 127 5.93 8.14 4.90
C GLY A 127 4.70 7.61 5.63
N LEU A 128 4.73 6.37 6.14
CA LEU A 128 3.61 5.73 6.82
C LEU A 128 3.91 5.52 8.30
N ARG A 129 2.88 5.70 9.13
CA ARG A 129 2.92 5.28 10.53
C ARG A 129 2.57 3.79 10.58
N VAL A 130 3.45 2.98 11.15
CA VAL A 130 3.22 1.53 11.30
C VAL A 130 2.65 1.27 12.69
N ASP A 131 1.41 0.76 12.71
CA ASP A 131 0.72 0.27 13.89
C ASP A 131 0.70 -1.26 13.82
N GLU A 132 1.40 -1.95 14.72
CA GLU A 132 1.58 -3.40 14.65
C GLU A 132 0.82 -4.17 15.74
N ASP A 133 0.28 -5.31 15.35
CA ASP A 133 -0.36 -6.30 16.22
C ASP A 133 0.17 -7.69 15.83
N PHE A 134 1.42 -7.95 16.20
CA PHE A 134 2.10 -9.22 15.91
C PHE A 134 1.86 -10.22 17.02
N THR A 135 1.37 -11.40 16.65
CA THR A 135 1.19 -12.52 17.58
C THR A 135 2.39 -13.45 17.49
N THR A 136 3.05 -13.67 18.62
CA THR A 136 4.13 -14.65 18.76
C THR A 136 3.56 -16.04 19.06
N THR A 137 4.16 -17.09 18.50
CA THR A 137 3.76 -18.49 18.76
C THR A 137 4.64 -19.22 19.78
N GLY A 138 5.43 -18.47 20.55
CA GLY A 138 6.37 -18.98 21.55
C GLY A 138 5.72 -19.54 22.81
#